data_AF-A0A531ACS4-F1
#
_entry.id   AF-A0A531ACS4-F1
#
_cell.length_a   1.000
_cell.length_b   1.000
_cell.length_c   1.000
_cell.angle_alpha   90.00
_cell.angle_beta   90.00
_cell.angle_gamma   90.00
#
_symmetry.space_group_name_H-M   'P 1'
#
loop_
_entity.id
_entity.type
_entity.pdbx_description
1 polymer ?
#
loop_
_entity_poly.entity_id
_entity_poly.type
_entity_poly.pdbx_seq_one_letter_code
_entity_poly.pdbx_strand_id
1 'polypeptide(L)'
;PTQLRTKHLADLKTPTLIFQGTRDEFGTRDEVATYDLSDTIEILWLEDGDHDLKPRKSISGFSAADHLKTLADSVKAWTERIVR
;
A
#
# COMPACT_ATOMS: atom_id res chain seq x y z
N PRO A 1 8.55 -14.61 -5.39
CA PRO A 1 7.62 -15.73 -5.68
C PRO A 1 7.74 -16.13 -7.15
N THR A 2 7.56 -17.41 -7.53
CA THR A 2 7.70 -17.84 -8.94
C THR A 2 6.43 -17.65 -9.77
N GLN A 3 5.28 -17.42 -9.12
CA GLN A 3 4.01 -17.14 -9.77
C GLN A 3 3.30 -16.01 -9.03
N LEU A 4 3.06 -14.91 -9.74
CA LEU A 4 2.28 -13.78 -9.25
C LEU A 4 0.79 -14.07 -9.38
N ARG A 5 0.02 -13.69 -8.36
CA ARG A 5 -1.44 -13.87 -8.32
C ARG A 5 -2.18 -12.55 -8.58
N THR A 6 -1.63 -11.68 -9.42
CA THR A 6 -2.10 -10.31 -9.62
C THR A 6 -3.03 -10.14 -10.83
N LYS A 7 -3.18 -11.16 -11.69
CA LYS A 7 -3.97 -11.07 -12.95
C LYS A 7 -5.38 -10.51 -12.78
N HIS A 8 -6.05 -10.82 -11.67
CA HIS A 8 -7.41 -10.36 -11.41
C HIS A 8 -7.50 -8.87 -10.99
N LEU A 9 -6.38 -8.27 -10.58
CA LEU A 9 -6.30 -6.87 -10.16
C LEU A 9 -6.38 -5.90 -11.34
N ALA A 10 -5.92 -6.30 -12.54
CA ALA A 10 -5.98 -5.49 -13.76
C ALA A 10 -7.41 -5.06 -14.11
N ASP A 11 -8.39 -5.94 -13.88
CA ASP A 11 -9.80 -5.71 -14.24
C ASP A 11 -10.70 -5.41 -13.03
N LEU A 12 -10.12 -5.28 -11.83
CA LEU A 12 -10.88 -5.07 -10.60
C LEU A 12 -11.77 -3.83 -10.73
N LYS A 13 -13.07 -3.98 -10.41
CA LYS A 13 -14.06 -2.90 -10.51
C LYS A 13 -14.39 -2.26 -9.18
N THR A 14 -14.12 -2.95 -8.08
CA THR A 14 -14.34 -2.44 -6.73
C THR A 14 -13.23 -1.44 -6.40
N PRO A 15 -13.56 -0.19 -6.02
CA PRO A 15 -12.56 0.76 -5.51
C PRO A 15 -11.73 0.10 -4.41
N THR A 16 -10.41 0.16 -4.53
CA THR A 16 -9.50 -0.55 -3.62
C THR A 16 -8.35 0.37 -3.22
N LEU A 17 -8.06 0.42 -1.93
CA LEU A 17 -6.88 1.10 -1.38
C LEU A 17 -5.95 0.06 -0.75
N ILE A 18 -4.71 0.01 -1.24
CA ILE A 18 -3.65 -0.88 -0.75
C ILE A 18 -2.61 -0.05 0.00
N PHE A 19 -2.16 -0.55 1.15
CA PHE A 19 -1.05 0.04 1.89
C PHE A 19 0.13 -0.90 1.85
N GLN A 20 1.32 -0.38 1.52
CA GLN A 20 2.51 -1.19 1.41
C GLN A 20 3.74 -0.47 1.96
N GLY A 21 4.58 -1.20 2.68
CA GLY A 21 5.86 -0.68 3.16
C GLY A 21 6.87 -0.55 2.03
N THR A 22 7.69 0.51 2.03
CA THR A 22 8.72 0.69 0.98
C THR A 22 9.86 -0.32 1.04
N ARG A 23 10.00 -1.03 2.17
CA ARG A 23 10.97 -2.10 2.43
C ARG A 23 10.31 -3.49 2.46
N ASP A 24 9.07 -3.62 1.98
CA ASP A 24 8.44 -4.94 1.85
C ASP A 24 9.17 -5.76 0.77
N GLU A 25 9.76 -6.88 1.18
CA GLU A 25 10.50 -7.80 0.31
C GLU A 25 9.59 -8.69 -0.55
N PHE A 26 8.29 -8.74 -0.24
CA PHE A 26 7.29 -9.53 -0.97
C PHE A 26 6.51 -8.71 -2.01
N GLY A 27 6.87 -7.44 -2.19
CA GLY A 27 6.33 -6.56 -3.22
C GLY A 27 7.06 -5.22 -3.18
N THR A 28 8.26 -5.19 -3.74
CA THR A 28 9.07 -3.96 -3.78
C THR A 28 8.39 -2.90 -4.65
N ARG A 29 8.71 -1.61 -4.43
CA ARG A 29 8.19 -0.50 -5.28
C ARG A 29 8.39 -0.77 -6.76
N ASP A 30 9.58 -1.24 -7.13
CA ASP A 30 9.94 -1.50 -8.52
C ASP A 30 9.13 -2.68 -9.08
N GLU A 31 8.93 -3.74 -8.30
CA GLU A 31 8.13 -4.89 -8.72
C GLU A 31 6.65 -4.50 -8.89
N VAL A 32 6.06 -3.84 -7.89
CA VAL A 32 4.66 -3.44 -7.89
C VAL A 32 4.37 -2.44 -9.02
N ALA A 33 5.32 -1.57 -9.35
CA ALA A 33 5.21 -0.64 -10.48
C ALA A 33 5.11 -1.35 -11.85
N THR A 34 5.47 -2.63 -11.94
CA THR A 34 5.31 -3.44 -13.17
C THR A 34 3.98 -4.18 -13.25
N TYR A 35 3.16 -4.14 -12.22
CA TYR A 35 1.89 -4.86 -12.20
C TYR A 35 0.85 -4.14 -13.04
N ASP A 36 0.10 -4.91 -13.85
CA ASP A 36 -1.14 -4.42 -14.45
C ASP A 36 -2.21 -4.29 -13.35
N LEU A 37 -2.48 -3.04 -12.94
CA LEU A 37 -3.47 -2.70 -11.92
C LEU A 37 -4.59 -1.85 -12.54
N SER A 38 -5.82 -2.12 -12.15
CA SER A 38 -6.97 -1.27 -12.50
C SER A 38 -6.79 0.16 -11.97
N ASP A 39 -7.25 1.15 -12.72
CA ASP A 39 -7.26 2.57 -12.31
C ASP A 39 -8.08 2.82 -11.03
N THR A 40 -8.89 1.84 -10.60
CA THR A 40 -9.65 1.88 -9.33
C THR A 40 -8.83 1.45 -8.11
N ILE A 41 -7.58 1.01 -8.31
CA ILE A 41 -6.66 0.61 -7.25
C ILE A 41 -5.72 1.78 -6.97
N GLU A 42 -5.76 2.28 -5.74
CA GLU A 42 -4.79 3.22 -5.20
C GLU A 42 -3.80 2.47 -4.31
N ILE A 43 -2.50 2.78 -4.41
CA ILE A 43 -1.46 2.26 -3.52
C ILE A 43 -0.86 3.41 -2.72
N LEU A 44 -0.88 3.30 -1.40
CA LEU A 44 -0.20 4.21 -0.49
C LEU A 44 1.04 3.53 0.09
N TRP A 45 2.19 4.16 -0.15
CA TRP A 45 3.48 3.67 0.34
C TRP A 45 3.80 4.25 1.72
N LEU A 46 4.10 3.37 2.68
CA LEU A 46 4.52 3.73 4.03
C LEU A 46 6.04 3.68 4.15
N GLU A 47 6.64 4.84 4.42
CA GLU A 47 8.08 5.04 4.33
C GLU A 47 8.87 4.20 5.33
N ASP A 48 9.87 3.49 4.82
CA ASP A 48 10.65 2.49 5.54
C ASP A 48 9.82 1.38 6.21
N GLY A 49 8.53 1.23 5.89
CA GLY A 49 7.71 0.11 6.35
C GLY A 49 8.20 -1.22 5.75
N ASP A 50 8.24 -2.29 6.54
CA ASP A 50 8.37 -3.66 6.03
C ASP A 50 7.00 -4.27 5.68
N HIS A 51 6.95 -5.60 5.53
CA HIS A 51 5.73 -6.35 5.27
C HIS A 51 4.67 -6.20 6.39
N ASP A 52 5.11 -5.98 7.63
CA ASP A 52 4.22 -5.68 8.77
C ASP A 52 3.87 -4.17 8.83
N LEU A 53 4.30 -3.39 7.83
CA LEU A 53 4.21 -1.94 7.77
C LEU A 53 5.03 -1.24 8.86
N LYS A 54 5.97 -1.93 9.52
CA LYS A 54 6.76 -1.37 10.62
C LYS A 54 8.00 -0.64 10.09
N PRO A 55 8.16 0.65 10.41
CA PRO A 55 9.36 1.39 10.07
C PRO A 55 10.51 1.09 11.04
N ARG A 56 11.76 1.27 10.60
CA ARG A 56 12.90 1.41 11.51
C ARG A 56 12.96 2.85 11.96
N LYS A 57 12.50 3.11 13.18
CA LYS A 57 12.41 4.45 13.76
C LYS A 57 13.71 5.26 13.68
N SER A 58 14.86 4.61 13.81
CA SER A 58 16.18 5.26 13.72
C SER A 58 16.55 5.74 12.31
N ILE A 59 15.92 5.20 11.27
CA ILE A 59 16.21 5.53 9.86
C ILE A 59 15.20 6.55 9.34
N SER A 60 13.89 6.27 9.48
CA SER A 60 12.85 7.13 8.92
C SER A 60 12.27 8.16 9.89
N GLY A 61 12.53 8.01 11.19
CA GLY A 61 11.89 8.81 12.23
C GLY A 61 10.45 8.40 12.58
N PHE A 62 9.82 7.54 11.77
CA PHE A 62 8.47 7.04 12.02
C PHE A 62 8.45 5.88 13.01
N SER A 63 7.38 5.76 13.77
CA SER A 63 7.03 4.57 14.53
C SER A 63 5.90 3.80 13.84
N ALA A 64 5.69 2.55 14.25
CA ALA A 64 4.53 1.77 13.80
C ALA A 64 3.19 2.47 14.13
N ALA A 65 3.13 3.19 15.26
CA ALA A 65 1.94 3.97 15.61
C ALA A 65 1.71 5.16 14.64
N ASP A 66 2.78 5.80 14.17
CA ASP A 66 2.67 6.87 13.17
C ASP A 66 2.14 6.32 11.84
N HIS A 67 2.63 5.15 11.41
CA HIS A 67 2.09 4.47 10.23
C HIS A 67 0.61 4.08 10.40
N LEU A 68 0.22 3.52 11.55
CA LEU A 68 -1.18 3.21 11.85
C LEU A 68 -2.08 4.45 11.82
N LYS A 69 -1.57 5.59 12.31
CA LYS A 69 -2.28 6.86 12.23
C LYS A 69 -2.45 7.29 10.77
N THR A 70 -1.38 7.26 9.97
CA THR A 70 -1.42 7.57 8.53
C THR A 70 -2.43 6.69 7.79
N LEU A 71 -2.43 5.38 8.09
CA LEU A 71 -3.43 4.42 7.58
C LEU A 71 -4.85 4.87 7.89
N ALA A 72 -5.15 5.13 9.17
CA ALA A 72 -6.49 5.52 9.61
C ALA A 72 -6.97 6.82 8.95
N ASP A 73 -6.10 7.84 8.93
CA ASP A 73 -6.40 9.14 8.32
C ASP A 73 -6.63 8.99 6.80
N SER A 74 -5.83 8.16 6.13
CA SER A 74 -5.94 7.89 4.69
C SER A 74 -7.21 7.11 4.35
N VAL A 75 -7.55 6.08 5.11
CA VAL A 75 -8.80 5.31 4.93
C VAL A 75 -10.01 6.24 5.10
N LYS A 76 -10.03 7.07 6.15
CA LYS A 76 -11.11 8.03 6.36
C LYS A 76 -11.27 8.94 5.15
N ALA A 77 -10.21 9.62 4.75
CA ALA A 77 -10.25 10.51 3.59
C ALA A 77 -10.66 9.78 2.30
N TRP A 78 -10.14 8.57 2.08
CA TRP A 78 -10.48 7.76 0.91
C TRP A 78 -11.95 7.36 0.88
N THR A 79 -12.50 6.87 2.00
CA THR A 79 -13.93 6.51 2.10
C THR A 79 -14.85 7.70 1.85
N GLU A 80 -14.49 8.89 2.32
CA GLU A 80 -15.23 10.13 2.04
C GLU A 80 -15.22 10.52 0.56
N ARG A 81 -14.18 10.13 -0.21
CA ARG A 81 -14.11 10.36 -1.66
C ARG A 81 -14.93 9.37 -2.46
N ILE A 82 -14.91 8.09 -2.11
CA ILE A 82 -15.56 7.03 -2.91
C ILE A 82 -17.06 6.85 -2.63
N VAL A 83 -17.58 7.45 -1.54
CA VAL A 83 -19.01 7.43 -1.20
C VAL A 83 -19.79 8.59 -1.84
N ARG A 84 -19.09 9.60 -2.36
CA ARG A 84 -19.72 10.73 -3.08
C ARG A 84 -20.05 10.37 -4.51
#